data_AF-J9E9U0-F1
#
_entry.id   AF-J9E9U0-F1
#
_cell.length_a   1.000
_cell.length_b   1.000
_cell.length_c   1.000
_cell.angle_alpha   90.00
_cell.angle_beta   90.00
_cell.angle_gamma   90.00
#
_symmetry.space_group_name_H-M   'P 1'
#
loop_
_entity.id
_entity.type
_entity.pdbx_description
1 polymer ?
#
loop_
_entity_poly.entity_id
_entity_poly.type
_entity_poly.pdbx_seq_one_letter_code
_entity_poly.pdbx_strand_id
1 'polypeptide(L)' 'GAAARHTTSGELISVDAYVEAGPAIDTLGAGDCFIACCIHFLNEGNTLRDVLVKACRIAGKKVTKRGLLGLDVS' A
#
# COMPACT_ATOMS: atom_id res chain seq x y z
N GLY A 1 -15.71 1.74 -9.50
CA GLY A 1 -14.45 2.30 -8.96
C GLY A 1 -13.25 1.55 -9.52
N ALA A 2 -12.03 2.10 -9.42
CA ALA A 2 -10.82 1.54 -10.04
C ALA A 2 -10.58 0.04 -9.71
N ALA A 3 -10.84 -0.38 -8.48
CA ALA A 3 -10.74 -1.79 -8.07
C ALA A 3 -11.74 -2.72 -8.77
N ALA A 4 -12.97 -2.24 -9.05
CA ALA A 4 -14.02 -3.02 -9.71
C ALA A 4 -13.73 -3.29 -11.19
N ARG A 5 -12.76 -2.58 -11.80
CA ARG A 5 -12.34 -2.86 -13.19
C ARG A 5 -11.61 -4.21 -13.32
N HIS A 6 -11.06 -4.73 -12.22
CA HIS A 6 -10.17 -5.90 -12.23
C HIS A 6 -10.64 -7.04 -11.29
N THR A 7 -11.85 -6.95 -10.74
CA THR A 7 -12.42 -8.00 -9.88
C THR A 7 -13.74 -8.49 -10.46
N THR A 8 -13.78 -9.77 -10.85
CA THR A 8 -14.97 -10.47 -11.35
C THR A 8 -15.51 -11.51 -10.35
N SER A 9 -14.75 -11.82 -9.30
CA SER A 9 -15.14 -12.71 -8.19
C SER A 9 -15.38 -11.93 -6.91
N GLY A 10 -16.31 -12.39 -6.07
CA GLY A 10 -16.57 -11.87 -4.72
C GLY A 10 -15.62 -12.44 -3.65
N GLU A 11 -14.42 -12.87 -4.06
CA GLU A 11 -13.45 -13.48 -3.15
C GLU A 11 -12.84 -12.42 -2.22
N LEU A 12 -12.69 -12.77 -0.94
CA LEU A 12 -11.97 -11.94 0.02
C LEU A 12 -10.47 -12.04 -0.22
N ILE A 13 -9.83 -10.92 -0.57
CA ILE A 13 -8.38 -10.82 -0.71
C ILE A 13 -7.81 -10.15 0.54
N SER A 14 -6.82 -10.80 1.15
CA SER A 14 -6.04 -10.25 2.27
C SER A 14 -4.55 -10.43 2.01
N VAL A 15 -3.76 -9.49 2.53
CA VAL A 15 -2.30 -9.48 2.53
C VAL A 15 -1.86 -8.96 3.88
N ASP A 16 -0.91 -9.65 4.52
CA ASP A 16 -0.34 -9.21 5.79
C ASP A 16 0.40 -7.87 5.65
N ALA A 17 0.50 -7.14 6.77
CA ALA A 17 1.30 -5.93 6.81
C ALA A 17 2.77 -6.25 6.54
N TYR A 18 3.45 -5.36 5.80
CA TYR A 18 4.90 -5.46 5.62
C TYR A 18 5.61 -4.86 6.84
N VAL A 19 6.47 -5.66 7.47
CA VAL A 19 7.28 -5.21 8.61
C VAL A 19 8.67 -4.83 8.10
N GLU A 20 8.92 -3.53 7.98
CA GLU A 20 10.27 -3.02 7.68
C GLU A 20 11.16 -3.14 8.92
N ALA A 21 12.47 -3.30 8.72
CA ALA A 21 13.41 -3.43 9.83
C ALA A 21 13.42 -2.16 10.71
N GLY A 22 13.20 -2.33 12.01
CA GLY A 22 13.21 -1.26 13.00
C GLY A 22 11.84 -1.02 13.66
N PRO A 23 11.78 -0.18 14.71
CA PRO A 23 10.53 0.14 15.37
C PRO A 23 9.65 1.04 14.50
N ALA A 24 8.33 0.95 14.65
CA ALA A 24 7.42 1.98 14.15
C ALA A 24 7.64 3.27 14.95
N ILE A 25 8.11 4.32 14.28
CA ILE A 25 8.47 5.61 14.91
C ILE A 25 7.51 6.74 14.56
N ASP A 26 6.73 6.61 13.47
CA ASP A 26 5.77 7.62 13.03
C ASP A 26 4.71 6.97 12.15
N THR A 27 3.45 6.89 12.62
CA THR A 27 2.33 6.31 11.86
C THR A 27 1.47 7.34 11.12
N LEU A 28 1.73 8.65 11.30
CA LEU A 28 0.92 9.73 10.73
C LEU A 28 0.92 9.69 9.19
N GLY A 29 -0.23 9.51 8.56
CA GLY A 29 -0.33 9.42 7.10
C GLY A 29 0.08 8.06 6.49
N ALA A 30 0.31 7.01 7.30
CA ALA A 30 0.55 5.67 6.76
C ALA A 30 -0.65 5.12 5.98
N GLY A 31 -1.87 5.42 6.46
CA GLY A 31 -3.11 5.11 5.75
C GLY A 31 -3.25 5.88 4.43
N ASP A 32 -2.86 7.16 4.41
CA ASP A 32 -2.89 7.97 3.20
C ASP A 32 -1.89 7.43 2.16
N CYS A 33 -0.68 7.04 2.60
CA CYS A 33 0.30 6.36 1.74
C CYS A 33 -0.25 5.05 1.18
N PHE A 34 -0.94 4.24 2.00
CA PHE A 34 -1.58 3.00 1.57
C PHE A 34 -2.64 3.27 0.48
N ILE A 35 -3.53 4.23 0.70
CA ILE A 35 -4.61 4.58 -0.24
C ILE A 35 -4.03 5.17 -1.54
N ALA A 36 -3.07 6.09 -1.44
CA ALA A 36 -2.43 6.70 -2.59
C ALA A 36 -1.71 5.64 -3.45
N CYS A 37 -0.99 4.72 -2.81
CA CYS A 37 -0.35 3.58 -3.46
C CYS A 37 -1.39 2.68 -4.15
N CYS A 38 -2.52 2.41 -3.49
CA CYS A 38 -3.63 1.67 -4.09
C CYS A 38 -4.15 2.32 -5.37
N ILE A 39 -4.45 3.62 -5.32
CA ILE A 39 -4.98 4.36 -6.46
C ILE A 39 -3.97 4.37 -7.62
N HIS A 40 -2.70 4.62 -7.32
CA HIS A 40 -1.63 4.67 -8.30
C HIS A 40 -1.52 3.35 -9.07
N PHE A 41 -1.31 2.22 -8.38
CA PHE A 41 -1.10 0.93 -9.05
C PHE A 41 -2.37 0.36 -9.69
N LEU A 42 -3.56 0.66 -9.16
CA LEU A 42 -4.83 0.33 -9.84
C LEU A 42 -5.01 1.11 -11.15
N ASN A 43 -4.48 2.33 -11.25
CA ASN A 43 -4.52 3.10 -12.49
C ASN A 43 -3.49 2.61 -13.52
N GLU A 44 -2.41 1.97 -13.08
CA GLU A 44 -1.45 1.27 -13.94
C GLU A 44 -1.92 -0.13 -14.39
N GLY A 45 -3.10 -0.58 -13.94
CA GLY A 45 -3.68 -1.86 -14.34
C GLY A 45 -3.17 -3.07 -13.56
N ASN A 46 -2.53 -2.86 -12.40
CA ASN A 46 -2.13 -3.96 -11.53
C ASN A 46 -3.36 -4.69 -10.95
N THR A 47 -3.20 -5.97 -10.63
CA THR A 47 -4.26 -6.74 -9.96
C THR A 47 -4.50 -6.23 -8.53
N LEU A 48 -5.69 -6.46 -7.98
CA LEU A 48 -6.00 -6.03 -6.61
C LEU A 48 -5.04 -6.65 -5.57
N ARG A 49 -4.62 -7.91 -5.76
CA ARG A 49 -3.66 -8.56 -4.87
C ARG A 49 -2.28 -7.90 -4.94
N ASP A 50 -1.76 -7.62 -6.14
CA ASP A 50 -0.45 -6.98 -6.31
C ASP A 50 -0.45 -5.57 -5.72
N VAL A 51 -1.56 -4.84 -5.92
CA VAL A 51 -1.78 -3.53 -5.33
C VAL A 51 -1.70 -3.59 -3.81
N LEU A 52 -2.38 -4.54 -3.17
CA LEU A 52 -2.36 -4.69 -1.71
C LEU A 52 -0.94 -5.02 -1.19
N VAL A 53 -0.19 -5.88 -1.88
CA VAL A 53 1.21 -6.16 -1.52
C VAL A 53 2.07 -4.90 -1.59
N LYS A 54 1.97 -4.13 -2.67
CA LYS A 54 2.72 -2.87 -2.86
C LYS A 54 2.32 -1.82 -1.83
N ALA A 55 1.03 -1.66 -1.57
CA ALA A 55 0.51 -0.69 -0.60
C ALA A 55 0.94 -1.04 0.84
N CYS A 56 0.85 -2.31 1.26
CA CYS A 56 1.35 -2.77 2.55
C CYS A 56 2.86 -2.51 2.70
N ARG A 57 3.66 -2.74 1.65
CA ARG A 57 5.11 -2.47 1.64
C ARG A 57 5.43 -0.98 1.83
N ILE A 58 4.72 -0.11 1.10
CA ILE A 58 4.90 1.34 1.20
C ILE A 58 4.49 1.87 2.58
N ALA A 59 3.34 1.44 3.11
CA ALA A 59 2.90 1.82 4.44
C ALA A 59 3.84 1.30 5.54
N GLY A 60 4.29 0.05 5.43
CA GLY A 60 5.27 -0.55 6.35
C GLY A 60 6.61 0.20 6.39
N LYS A 61 7.09 0.65 5.23
CA LYS A 61 8.26 1.54 5.13
C LYS A 61 8.01 2.93 5.71
N LYS A 62 6.79 3.45 5.54
CA LYS A 62 6.43 4.76 6.06
C LYS A 62 6.48 4.78 7.59
N VAL A 63 6.01 3.72 8.25
CA VAL A 63 5.92 3.73 9.72
C VAL A 63 7.27 3.77 10.43
N THR A 64 8.35 3.36 9.76
CA THR A 64 9.73 3.38 10.29
C THR A 64 10.49 4.66 9.95
N LYS A 65 9.84 5.65 9.32
CA LYS A 65 10.44 6.93 8.91
C LYS A 65 9.61 8.11 9.42
N ARG A 66 10.26 9.20 9.81
CA ARG A 66 9.57 10.46 10.17
C ARG A 66 9.19 11.24 8.92
N GLY A 67 7.92 11.62 8.83
CA GLY A 67 7.38 12.35 7.68
C GLY A 67 7.39 11.52 6.38
N LEU A 68 7.26 12.19 5.24
CA LEU A 68 7.18 11.56 3.91
C LEU A 68 8.47 11.67 3.07
N LEU A 69 9.44 12.50 3.49
CA LEU A 69 10.68 12.71 2.74
C LEU A 69 11.52 11.42 2.78
N GLY A 70 11.77 10.82 1.61
CA GLY A 70 12.56 9.58 1.46
C GLY A 70 11.75 8.29 1.35
N LEU A 71 10.44 8.36 1.06
CA LEU A 71 9.67 7.21 0.60
C LEU A 71 9.88 7.01 -0.91
N ASP A 72 10.48 5.89 -1.29
CA ASP A 72 10.59 5.47 -2.69
C ASP A 72 9.35 4.65 -3.06
N VAL A 73 8.69 5.06 -4.13
CA VAL A 73 7.46 4.45 -4.67
C VAL A 73 7.71 3.62 -5.94
N SER A 74 8.97 3.56 -6.41
CA SER A 74 9.38 2.75 -7.55
C SER A 74 9.38 1.23 -7.29
#